data_AF-A0A730WH45-F1
#
_entry.id   AF-A0A730WH45-F1
#
_cell.length_a   1.000
_cell.length_b   1.000
_cell.length_c   1.000
_cell.angle_alpha   90.00
_cell.angle_beta   90.00
_cell.angle_gamma   90.00
#
_symmetry.space_group_name_H-M   'P 1'
#
loop_
_entity.id
_entity.type
_entity.pdbx_description
1 polymer ?
#
loop_
_entity_poly.entity_id
_entity_poly.type
_entity_poly.pdbx_seq_one_letter_code
_entity_poly.pdbx_strand_id
1 'polypeptide(L)'
;MLIASMENYMSRSRKLIYSFLTVITLFLTCPAHAYYSYVVGNLNSETTVKKNHGPTADATYTKSRIMGKTVAYHSESGLRELVVYDWGGMDTSEGGGYTYCIANESFDAPLRLVRGYGTPAGQTPDGHAMWKTNITGLYFAVEVYSLYTANSTLSTELPFWMDDNFVNIHFTPTGSLKSSCDNTIVTTYALAGGIGISTRIHLYADNTFKPDADIPITDVDFLKPDGYDLMFENTTTMATASHKIYFNFDTTGFNAVWPSCTASTVSGANVKGSTLDFGSYNRKQITEGVEPLPFQINLTDCSYIKNIEVKLASTAIGSDNTLLSNTLTGSSAASGIGVQIQGVQTNLSNQMVLIPGDANSIYKYSPYASQSDYIDSANEYSTNTLNFLATLKQDNNNPITAGDFKATGTFQMTYP
;
A
#
# COMPACT_ATOMS: atom_id res chain seq x y z
N MET A 1 61.54 -79.99 -18.34
CA MET A 1 61.98 -78.83 -19.15
C MET A 1 60.79 -78.46 -20.03
N LEU A 2 60.29 -77.21 -19.91
CA LEU A 2 58.98 -76.70 -20.41
C LEU A 2 57.78 -77.37 -19.73
N ILE A 3 56.81 -76.69 -19.11
CA ILE A 3 56.05 -75.52 -19.57
C ILE A 3 55.72 -74.66 -18.33
N ALA A 4 56.35 -73.49 -18.24
CA ALA A 4 56.05 -72.45 -17.25
C ALA A 4 56.09 -71.10 -17.97
N SER A 5 55.09 -70.79 -18.80
CA SER A 5 55.06 -69.48 -19.50
C SER A 5 53.70 -69.06 -20.11
N MET A 6 52.55 -69.30 -19.47
CA MET A 6 51.29 -68.74 -19.99
C MET A 6 50.36 -68.04 -18.99
N GLU A 7 50.52 -68.20 -17.67
CA GLU A 7 49.59 -67.54 -16.72
C GLU A 7 50.01 -66.13 -16.28
N ASN A 8 51.27 -65.73 -16.46
CA ASN A 8 51.75 -64.42 -15.98
C ASN A 8 51.60 -63.26 -16.98
N TYR A 9 51.18 -63.51 -18.23
CA TYR A 9 51.05 -62.45 -19.24
C TYR A 9 49.65 -61.83 -19.30
N MET A 10 48.59 -62.57 -18.92
CA MET A 10 47.20 -62.07 -18.95
C MET A 10 46.79 -61.23 -17.73
N SER A 11 47.56 -61.28 -16.64
CA SER A 11 47.28 -60.51 -15.41
C SER A 11 47.84 -59.08 -15.47
N ARG A 12 48.96 -58.88 -16.18
CA ARG A 12 49.62 -57.58 -16.29
C ARG A 12 48.98 -56.64 -17.32
N SER A 13 48.51 -57.17 -18.46
CA SER A 13 47.84 -56.38 -19.49
C SER A 13 46.46 -55.89 -19.04
N ARG A 14 45.69 -56.73 -18.32
CA ARG A 14 44.41 -56.33 -17.71
C ARG A 14 44.60 -55.24 -16.67
N LYS A 15 45.59 -55.34 -15.79
CA LYS A 15 45.87 -54.29 -14.79
C LYS A 15 46.27 -52.96 -15.44
N LEU A 16 47.07 -52.97 -16.51
CA LEU A 16 47.41 -51.75 -17.26
C LEU A 16 46.19 -51.14 -17.96
N ILE A 17 45.30 -51.95 -18.55
CA ILE A 17 44.08 -51.47 -19.20
C ILE A 17 43.07 -50.92 -18.18
N TYR A 18 42.91 -51.59 -17.02
CA TYR A 18 42.06 -51.08 -15.94
C TYR A 18 42.64 -49.80 -15.33
N SER A 19 43.95 -49.71 -15.14
CA SER A 19 44.61 -48.48 -14.67
C SER A 19 44.48 -47.34 -15.68
N PHE A 20 44.61 -47.60 -16.99
CA PHE A 20 44.42 -46.59 -18.04
C PHE A 20 42.95 -46.15 -18.16
N LEU A 21 41.98 -47.06 -18.00
CA LEU A 21 40.55 -46.72 -17.96
C LEU A 21 40.17 -45.93 -16.70
N THR A 22 40.72 -46.23 -15.52
CA THR A 22 40.49 -45.42 -14.31
C THR A 22 41.10 -44.04 -14.39
N VAL A 23 42.25 -43.89 -15.06
CA VAL A 23 42.86 -42.58 -15.29
C VAL A 23 42.03 -41.77 -16.29
N ILE A 24 41.48 -42.40 -17.33
CA ILE A 24 40.56 -41.75 -18.29
C ILE A 24 39.22 -41.35 -17.63
N THR A 25 38.69 -42.14 -16.68
CA THR A 25 37.48 -41.74 -15.91
C THR A 25 37.74 -40.68 -14.85
N LEU A 26 38.99 -40.54 -14.37
CA LEU A 26 39.42 -39.43 -13.50
C LEU A 26 39.62 -38.10 -14.26
N PHE A 27 39.79 -38.15 -15.58
CA PHE A 27 39.84 -36.96 -16.45
C PHE A 27 38.53 -36.69 -17.22
N LEU A 28 37.52 -37.55 -17.07
CA LEU A 28 36.17 -37.39 -17.65
C LEU A 28 35.10 -36.98 -16.63
N THR A 29 35.49 -36.52 -15.44
CA THR A 29 34.60 -35.66 -14.66
C THR A 29 34.54 -34.30 -15.35
N CYS A 30 33.63 -34.19 -16.31
CA CYS A 30 33.08 -32.89 -16.69
C CYS A 30 32.73 -32.16 -15.38
N PRO A 31 33.21 -30.92 -15.15
CA PRO A 31 32.85 -30.21 -13.94
C PRO A 31 31.32 -30.15 -13.86
N ALA A 32 30.80 -30.69 -12.75
CA ALA A 32 29.43 -30.51 -12.34
C ALA A 32 29.14 -29.01 -12.29
N HIS A 33 28.09 -28.57 -12.99
CA HIS A 33 27.57 -27.20 -13.04
C HIS A 33 28.64 -26.10 -13.28
N ALA A 34 28.72 -25.58 -14.51
CA ALA A 34 29.32 -24.27 -14.68
C ALA A 34 28.49 -23.27 -13.87
N TYR A 35 29.09 -22.69 -12.83
CA TYR A 35 28.53 -21.50 -12.20
C TYR A 35 28.52 -20.39 -13.25
N TYR A 36 27.42 -19.65 -13.35
CA TYR A 36 27.30 -18.53 -14.28
C TYR A 36 27.31 -17.25 -13.48
N SER A 37 28.18 -16.32 -13.84
CA SER A 37 28.14 -14.97 -13.30
C SER A 37 27.47 -14.07 -14.32
N TYR A 38 26.50 -13.29 -13.86
CA TYR A 38 25.93 -12.19 -14.64
C TYR A 38 26.67 -10.92 -14.24
N VAL A 39 26.99 -10.04 -15.17
CA VAL A 39 27.46 -8.66 -14.91
C VAL A 39 26.52 -7.66 -15.54
N VAL A 40 26.40 -6.46 -14.97
CA VAL A 40 25.49 -5.41 -15.45
C VAL A 40 26.21 -4.10 -15.76
N GLY A 41 25.61 -3.29 -16.63
CA GLY A 41 26.05 -1.92 -16.94
C GLY A 41 25.43 -1.42 -18.24
N ASN A 42 26.08 -0.47 -18.90
CA ASN A 42 25.63 0.04 -20.20
C ASN A 42 25.76 -0.99 -21.33
N LEU A 43 25.04 -0.76 -22.43
CA LEU A 43 25.31 -1.47 -23.69
C LEU A 43 26.69 -1.09 -24.24
N ASN A 44 27.58 -2.06 -24.35
CA ASN A 44 28.84 -1.90 -25.10
C ASN A 44 28.56 -1.64 -26.59
N SER A 45 29.38 -0.78 -27.21
CA SER A 45 29.38 -0.52 -28.66
C SER A 45 29.53 -1.77 -29.53
N GLU A 46 30.18 -2.81 -29.02
CA GLU A 46 30.16 -4.14 -29.63
C GLU A 46 28.82 -4.79 -29.28
N THR A 47 27.88 -4.82 -30.22
CA THR A 47 26.52 -5.37 -29.98
C THR A 47 26.43 -6.88 -30.23
N THR A 48 27.57 -7.57 -30.37
CA THR A 48 27.57 -9.01 -30.63
C THR A 48 27.13 -9.78 -29.37
N VAL A 49 26.22 -10.73 -29.57
CA VAL A 49 25.74 -11.63 -28.51
C VAL A 49 26.86 -12.52 -27.96
N LYS A 50 27.95 -12.69 -28.73
CA LYS A 50 29.08 -13.57 -28.40
C LYS A 50 30.36 -12.74 -28.27
N LYS A 51 31.19 -13.12 -27.29
CA LYS A 51 32.55 -12.61 -27.09
C LYS A 51 32.66 -11.07 -27.04
N ASN A 52 31.69 -10.44 -26.39
CA ASN A 52 31.64 -9.00 -26.15
C ASN A 52 32.60 -8.62 -25.03
N HIS A 53 33.23 -7.46 -25.03
CA HIS A 53 34.07 -7.01 -23.92
C HIS A 53 33.30 -6.58 -22.65
N GLY A 54 31.97 -6.70 -22.64
CA GLY A 54 31.12 -6.43 -21.47
C GLY A 54 30.84 -4.93 -21.30
N PRO A 55 30.12 -4.54 -20.24
CA PRO A 55 29.81 -3.12 -20.00
C PRO A 55 31.09 -2.31 -19.75
N THR A 56 31.04 -1.01 -20.08
CA THR A 56 32.16 -0.06 -19.93
C THR A 56 31.85 1.12 -19.01
N ALA A 57 30.59 1.27 -18.63
CA ALA A 57 30.09 2.31 -17.75
C ALA A 57 28.82 1.84 -17.02
N ASP A 58 28.45 2.58 -15.98
CA ASP A 58 27.15 2.44 -15.36
C ASP A 58 26.03 2.89 -16.32
N ALA A 59 24.81 2.42 -16.09
CA ALA A 59 23.61 2.87 -16.78
C ALA A 59 22.56 3.36 -15.79
N THR A 60 21.69 4.25 -16.23
CA THR A 60 20.57 4.74 -15.44
C THR A 60 19.28 4.53 -16.22
N TYR A 61 18.36 3.76 -15.65
CA TYR A 61 17.01 3.61 -16.14
C TYR A 61 16.05 4.39 -15.24
N THR A 62 15.30 5.31 -15.84
CA THR A 62 14.22 6.04 -15.17
C THR A 62 12.94 5.76 -15.94
N LYS A 63 11.91 5.28 -15.25
CA LYS A 63 10.58 5.09 -15.83
C LYS A 63 9.60 6.00 -15.12
N SER A 64 8.88 6.80 -15.90
CA SER A 64 7.75 7.58 -15.38
C SER A 64 6.64 6.64 -14.93
N ARG A 65 6.29 6.72 -13.65
CA ARG A 65 5.33 5.88 -12.97
C ARG A 65 4.33 6.77 -12.25
N ILE A 66 3.28 7.09 -12.98
CA ILE A 66 2.22 7.97 -12.51
C ILE A 66 1.52 7.31 -11.32
N MET A 67 1.45 8.02 -10.19
CA MET A 67 0.68 7.65 -9.01
C MET A 67 -0.83 7.87 -9.21
N GLY A 68 -1.37 7.44 -10.35
CA GLY A 68 -2.69 7.82 -10.86
C GLY A 68 -3.90 7.18 -10.16
N LYS A 69 -3.70 6.53 -9.02
CA LYS A 69 -4.81 6.10 -8.15
C LYS A 69 -5.16 7.23 -7.20
N THR A 70 -6.45 7.44 -6.98
CA THR A 70 -6.93 8.40 -5.99
C THR A 70 -6.68 7.89 -4.58
N VAL A 71 -6.18 8.76 -3.71
CA VAL A 71 -5.98 8.50 -2.28
C VAL A 71 -6.87 9.42 -1.46
N ALA A 72 -7.85 8.85 -0.77
CA ALA A 72 -8.73 9.60 0.10
C ALA A 72 -8.08 9.88 1.45
N TYR A 73 -8.20 11.14 1.89
CA TYR A 73 -7.68 11.57 3.18
C TYR A 73 -8.57 11.10 4.32
N HIS A 74 -7.98 10.33 5.24
CA HIS A 74 -8.62 9.88 6.46
C HIS A 74 -7.72 10.18 7.66
N SER A 75 -8.33 10.45 8.80
CA SER A 75 -7.63 10.53 10.07
C SER A 75 -7.26 9.12 10.52
N GLU A 76 -5.97 8.84 10.55
CA GLU A 76 -5.49 7.53 10.97
C GLU A 76 -5.23 7.48 12.48
N SER A 77 -5.59 6.36 13.12
CA SER A 77 -5.29 6.11 14.54
C SER A 77 -4.02 5.27 14.74
N GLY A 78 -3.52 4.69 13.64
CA GLY A 78 -2.32 3.87 13.55
C GLY A 78 -1.95 3.69 12.09
N LEU A 79 -0.91 2.90 11.82
CA LEU A 79 -0.45 2.67 10.46
C LEU A 79 -1.51 1.91 9.63
N ARG A 80 -1.86 2.43 8.44
CA ARG A 80 -2.79 1.80 7.49
C ARG A 80 -2.25 1.84 6.08
N GLU A 81 -2.44 0.76 5.33
CA GLU A 81 -2.21 0.74 3.88
C GLU A 81 -3.27 1.60 3.16
N LEU A 82 -2.80 2.59 2.41
CA LEU A 82 -3.65 3.50 1.65
C LEU A 82 -4.00 2.92 0.29
N VAL A 83 -2.97 2.44 -0.42
CA VAL A 83 -3.05 2.05 -1.81
C VAL A 83 -1.84 1.22 -2.21
N VAL A 84 -2.04 0.29 -3.14
CA VAL A 84 -0.96 -0.45 -3.81
C VAL A 84 -0.87 -0.04 -5.28
N TYR A 85 0.31 0.44 -5.70
CA TYR A 85 0.61 0.73 -7.10
C TYR A 85 1.32 -0.46 -7.74
N ASP A 86 0.71 -1.06 -8.75
CA ASP A 86 1.32 -2.14 -9.54
C ASP A 86 2.05 -1.56 -10.76
N TRP A 87 3.37 -1.60 -10.72
CA TRP A 87 4.25 -1.08 -11.76
C TRP A 87 5.01 -2.22 -12.43
N GLY A 88 4.35 -2.87 -13.38
CA GLY A 88 4.91 -3.97 -14.16
C GLY A 88 5.54 -3.60 -15.50
N GLY A 89 6.30 -4.54 -16.07
CA GLY A 89 6.79 -4.49 -17.45
C GLY A 89 7.91 -3.48 -17.68
N MET A 90 8.77 -3.26 -16.68
CA MET A 90 9.95 -2.40 -16.81
C MET A 90 11.09 -3.25 -17.34
N ASP A 91 11.82 -2.76 -18.33
CA ASP A 91 13.00 -3.44 -18.87
C ASP A 91 14.15 -2.44 -18.97
N THR A 92 15.25 -2.72 -18.29
CA THR A 92 16.39 -1.78 -18.22
C THR A 92 17.00 -1.49 -19.59
N SER A 93 16.78 -2.35 -20.60
CA SER A 93 17.31 -2.14 -21.95
C SER A 93 16.73 -0.89 -22.62
N GLU A 94 15.52 -0.48 -22.23
CA GLU A 94 14.89 0.79 -22.66
C GLU A 94 15.71 2.02 -22.25
N GLY A 95 16.46 1.94 -21.14
CA GLY A 95 17.36 2.99 -20.64
C GLY A 95 18.84 2.71 -20.90
N GLY A 96 19.15 1.73 -21.76
CA GLY A 96 20.54 1.39 -22.08
C GLY A 96 21.24 0.49 -21.05
N GLY A 97 20.52 -0.04 -20.06
CA GLY A 97 21.06 -0.97 -19.06
C GLY A 97 20.91 -2.43 -19.48
N TYR A 98 22.02 -3.17 -19.51
CA TYR A 98 22.09 -4.55 -20.00
C TYR A 98 22.81 -5.48 -19.03
N THR A 99 22.47 -6.76 -19.14
CA THR A 99 23.07 -7.90 -18.48
C THR A 99 23.91 -8.72 -19.45
N TYR A 100 24.98 -9.27 -18.92
CA TYR A 100 25.97 -10.04 -19.63
C TYR A 100 26.30 -11.28 -18.82
N CYS A 101 26.31 -12.46 -19.43
CA CYS A 101 26.70 -13.70 -18.75
C CYS A 101 28.13 -14.09 -19.09
N ILE A 102 28.79 -14.72 -18.12
CA ILE A 102 30.10 -15.35 -18.28
C ILE A 102 30.13 -16.69 -17.53
N ALA A 103 30.72 -17.70 -18.14
CA ALA A 103 30.92 -19.02 -17.55
C ALA A 103 32.39 -19.25 -17.18
N ASN A 104 33.30 -18.74 -18.01
CA ASN A 104 34.73 -18.78 -17.75
C ASN A 104 35.10 -17.71 -16.72
N GLU A 105 35.90 -18.04 -15.70
CA GLU A 105 36.11 -17.15 -14.54
C GLU A 105 34.84 -16.80 -13.74
N SER A 106 33.78 -17.61 -13.83
CA SER A 106 32.67 -17.44 -12.89
C SER A 106 33.11 -17.84 -11.48
N PHE A 107 32.85 -16.94 -10.53
CA PHE A 107 33.09 -17.16 -9.11
C PHE A 107 31.79 -17.47 -8.35
N ASP A 108 30.72 -17.85 -9.06
CA ASP A 108 29.37 -18.01 -8.50
C ASP A 108 28.87 -16.78 -7.72
N ALA A 109 29.36 -15.61 -8.11
CA ALA A 109 29.02 -14.40 -7.40
C ALA A 109 27.62 -13.91 -7.82
N PRO A 110 26.74 -13.64 -6.85
CA PRO A 110 25.39 -13.22 -7.16
C PRO A 110 25.39 -11.82 -7.76
N LEU A 111 24.47 -11.62 -8.71
CA LEU A 111 23.94 -10.29 -9.00
C LEU A 111 23.13 -9.84 -7.78
N ARG A 112 23.24 -8.58 -7.37
CA ARG A 112 22.47 -8.04 -6.25
C ARG A 112 21.50 -6.99 -6.76
N LEU A 113 20.29 -7.03 -6.23
CA LEU A 113 19.38 -5.89 -6.23
C LEU A 113 19.50 -5.19 -4.89
N VAL A 114 19.95 -3.95 -4.91
CA VAL A 114 20.20 -3.12 -3.73
C VAL A 114 19.17 -2.00 -3.69
N ARG A 115 18.61 -1.69 -2.52
CA ARG A 115 17.73 -0.52 -2.35
C ARG A 115 18.54 0.72 -1.94
N GLY A 116 18.13 1.90 -2.42
CA GLY A 116 18.78 3.17 -2.08
C GLY A 116 18.05 4.02 -1.03
N TYR A 117 17.09 3.43 -0.31
CA TYR A 117 16.19 4.11 0.64
C TYR A 117 16.78 4.31 2.05
N GLY A 118 17.98 3.79 2.30
CA GLY A 118 18.63 3.84 3.60
C GLY A 118 17.98 2.94 4.67
N THR A 119 18.05 3.37 5.93
CA THR A 119 17.54 2.60 7.07
C THR A 119 16.00 2.64 7.11
N PRO A 120 15.33 1.49 7.29
CA PRO A 120 13.87 1.45 7.45
C PRO A 120 13.39 2.38 8.58
N ALA A 121 12.30 3.08 8.33
CA ALA A 121 11.63 3.95 9.29
C ALA A 121 10.73 3.18 10.26
N GLY A 122 10.36 1.95 9.91
CA GLY A 122 9.50 1.07 10.68
C GLY A 122 9.13 -0.18 9.89
N GLN A 123 8.09 -0.87 10.34
CA GLN A 123 7.54 -2.04 9.65
C GLN A 123 6.05 -1.87 9.36
N THR A 124 5.61 -2.47 8.25
CA THR A 124 4.20 -2.64 7.90
C THR A 124 3.50 -3.55 8.91
N PRO A 125 2.15 -3.60 8.95
CA PRO A 125 1.43 -4.49 9.86
C PRO A 125 1.75 -5.98 9.69
N ASP A 126 2.14 -6.39 8.49
CA ASP A 126 2.58 -7.74 8.13
C ASP A 126 4.10 -7.96 8.27
N GLY A 127 4.86 -6.95 8.70
CA GLY A 127 6.24 -7.09 9.17
C GLY A 127 7.33 -6.70 8.17
N HIS A 128 6.97 -6.13 7.02
CA HIS A 128 7.91 -5.68 5.98
C HIS A 128 8.48 -4.30 6.28
N ALA A 129 9.71 -4.03 5.86
CA ALA A 129 10.36 -2.75 6.07
C ALA A 129 9.68 -1.63 5.28
N MET A 130 9.64 -0.43 5.87
CA MET A 130 9.07 0.77 5.25
C MET A 130 10.07 1.91 5.26
N TRP A 131 9.97 2.81 4.28
CA TRP A 131 10.77 4.03 4.19
C TRP A 131 9.90 5.26 4.06
N LYS A 132 10.46 6.41 4.44
CA LYS A 132 9.76 7.70 4.43
C LYS A 132 9.64 8.24 3.01
N THR A 133 8.53 8.95 2.75
CA THR A 133 8.43 9.86 1.61
C THR A 133 8.80 11.28 2.03
N ASN A 134 8.75 12.22 1.08
CA ASN A 134 8.82 13.66 1.35
C ASN A 134 7.62 14.19 2.16
N ILE A 135 6.53 13.44 2.27
CA ILE A 135 5.32 13.83 3.01
C ILE A 135 5.36 13.23 4.41
N THR A 136 5.14 14.09 5.41
CA THR A 136 5.10 13.65 6.82
C THR A 136 3.96 12.68 7.05
N GLY A 137 4.26 11.55 7.69
CA GLY A 137 3.30 10.50 7.99
C GLY A 137 2.98 9.57 6.82
N LEU A 138 3.56 9.77 5.63
CA LEU A 138 3.50 8.82 4.52
C LEU A 138 4.79 7.98 4.42
N TYR A 139 4.59 6.70 4.18
CA TYR A 139 5.64 5.71 4.03
C TYR A 139 5.36 4.81 2.84
N PHE A 140 6.39 4.15 2.33
CA PHE A 140 6.23 3.15 1.30
C PHE A 140 7.04 1.89 1.60
N ALA A 141 6.58 0.76 1.06
CA ALA A 141 7.30 -0.50 1.01
C ALA A 141 7.32 -1.02 -0.44
N VAL A 142 8.33 -1.83 -0.77
CA VAL A 142 8.58 -2.29 -2.14
C VAL A 142 8.58 -3.82 -2.19
N GLU A 143 7.60 -4.37 -2.91
CA GLU A 143 7.52 -5.78 -3.28
C GLU A 143 8.00 -5.93 -4.73
N VAL A 144 8.93 -6.84 -4.98
CA VAL A 144 9.32 -7.26 -6.33
C VAL A 144 8.62 -8.58 -6.63
N TYR A 145 7.72 -8.58 -7.62
CA TYR A 145 6.90 -9.77 -7.93
C TYR A 145 7.25 -10.42 -9.27
N SER A 146 8.03 -9.74 -10.12
CA SER A 146 8.55 -10.31 -11.36
C SER A 146 9.97 -9.82 -11.61
N LEU A 147 10.84 -10.74 -12.01
CA LEU A 147 12.20 -10.46 -12.39
C LEU A 147 12.64 -11.44 -13.49
N TYR A 148 13.19 -10.94 -14.59
CA TYR A 148 13.67 -11.79 -15.68
C TYR A 148 14.82 -11.16 -16.45
N THR A 149 15.54 -11.98 -17.20
CA THR A 149 16.43 -11.55 -18.28
C THR A 149 16.30 -12.55 -19.43
N ALA A 150 16.59 -12.12 -20.67
CA ALA A 150 16.27 -12.95 -21.82
C ALA A 150 17.04 -14.27 -21.80
N ASN A 151 16.38 -15.33 -22.28
CA ASN A 151 16.93 -16.68 -22.37
C ASN A 151 17.56 -17.19 -21.06
N SER A 152 17.02 -16.81 -19.91
CA SER A 152 17.54 -17.23 -18.60
C SER A 152 16.39 -17.66 -17.69
N THR A 153 16.64 -18.60 -16.78
CA THR A 153 15.72 -18.96 -15.70
C THR A 153 16.16 -18.29 -14.41
N LEU A 154 15.20 -17.70 -13.68
CA LEU A 154 15.43 -17.18 -12.34
C LEU A 154 15.28 -18.31 -11.31
N SER A 155 16.21 -18.38 -10.36
CA SER A 155 16.13 -19.31 -9.22
C SER A 155 15.85 -18.63 -7.88
N THR A 156 15.95 -17.30 -7.81
CA THR A 156 15.49 -16.50 -6.67
C THR A 156 13.97 -16.59 -6.55
N GLU A 157 13.47 -16.83 -5.35
CA GLU A 157 12.04 -16.91 -5.06
C GLU A 157 11.36 -15.54 -5.22
N LEU A 158 10.16 -15.53 -5.79
CA LEU A 158 9.31 -14.35 -5.98
C LEU A 158 7.90 -14.64 -5.44
N PRO A 159 7.17 -13.63 -4.93
CA PRO A 159 7.63 -12.27 -4.71
C PRO A 159 8.60 -12.18 -3.52
N PHE A 160 9.39 -11.11 -3.48
CA PHE A 160 10.18 -10.75 -2.29
C PHE A 160 10.04 -9.28 -1.97
N TRP A 161 10.21 -8.93 -0.70
CA TRP A 161 10.22 -7.55 -0.22
C TRP A 161 11.65 -7.04 -0.08
N MET A 162 11.85 -5.74 -0.28
CA MET A 162 13.15 -5.10 -0.10
C MET A 162 13.51 -4.89 1.39
N ASP A 163 13.21 -5.86 2.25
CA ASP A 163 13.41 -5.78 3.71
C ASP A 163 14.89 -5.63 4.08
N ASP A 164 15.74 -6.42 3.42
CA ASP A 164 17.19 -6.39 3.56
C ASP A 164 17.87 -5.40 2.61
N ASN A 165 19.13 -5.06 2.88
CA ASN A 165 19.87 -4.09 2.08
C ASN A 165 20.01 -4.47 0.62
N PHE A 166 20.07 -5.76 0.37
CA PHE A 166 20.12 -6.32 -0.96
C PHE A 166 19.47 -7.69 -0.98
N VAL A 167 19.06 -8.11 -2.17
CA VAL A 167 18.65 -9.48 -2.47
C VAL A 167 19.60 -10.05 -3.52
N ASN A 168 20.13 -11.25 -3.27
CA ASN A 168 20.95 -11.96 -4.24
C ASN A 168 20.05 -12.58 -5.32
N ILE A 169 20.32 -12.23 -6.58
CA ILE A 169 19.64 -12.68 -7.78
C ILE A 169 20.50 -13.70 -8.49
N HIS A 170 19.88 -14.84 -8.82
CA HIS A 170 20.54 -15.93 -9.51
C HIS A 170 19.78 -16.29 -10.80
N PHE A 171 20.37 -15.88 -11.93
CA PHE A 171 19.93 -16.30 -13.25
C PHE A 171 20.79 -17.45 -13.76
N THR A 172 20.17 -18.36 -14.49
CA THR A 172 20.88 -19.42 -15.22
C THR A 172 20.55 -19.29 -16.71
N PRO A 173 21.53 -19.16 -17.60
CA PRO A 173 21.29 -19.04 -19.02
C PRO A 173 20.77 -20.36 -19.60
N THR A 174 19.91 -20.24 -20.59
CA THR A 174 19.25 -21.34 -21.30
C THR A 174 19.37 -21.15 -22.81
N GLY A 175 19.04 -22.20 -23.57
CA GLY A 175 19.01 -22.15 -25.03
C GLY A 175 20.33 -21.68 -25.67
N SER A 176 20.22 -20.80 -26.66
CA SER A 176 21.38 -20.25 -27.40
C SER A 176 22.25 -19.32 -26.55
N LEU A 177 21.69 -18.69 -25.53
CA LEU A 177 22.44 -17.86 -24.59
C LEU A 177 23.39 -18.72 -23.78
N LYS A 178 22.94 -19.87 -23.24
CA LYS A 178 23.81 -20.82 -22.52
C LYS A 178 25.05 -21.18 -23.33
N SER A 179 24.86 -21.60 -24.58
CA SER A 179 25.98 -21.90 -25.48
C SER A 179 26.89 -20.69 -25.71
N SER A 180 26.37 -19.47 -25.70
CA SER A 180 27.17 -18.26 -25.85
C SER A 180 27.96 -17.94 -24.59
N CYS A 181 27.35 -18.07 -23.40
CA CYS A 181 28.02 -17.92 -22.10
C CYS A 181 29.12 -18.98 -21.93
N ASP A 182 28.85 -20.25 -22.27
CA ASP A 182 29.81 -21.36 -22.16
C ASP A 182 31.08 -21.14 -23.02
N ASN A 183 30.96 -20.38 -24.11
CA ASN A 183 32.06 -20.07 -25.04
C ASN A 183 32.77 -18.74 -24.74
N THR A 184 32.45 -18.09 -23.62
CA THR A 184 33.18 -16.92 -23.15
C THR A 184 34.61 -17.29 -22.73
N ILE A 185 35.54 -16.38 -22.97
CA ILE A 185 36.92 -16.44 -22.49
C ILE A 185 37.19 -15.26 -21.56
N VAL A 186 38.34 -15.28 -20.88
CA VAL A 186 38.87 -14.16 -20.10
C VAL A 186 38.66 -12.85 -20.86
N THR A 187 38.08 -11.85 -20.19
CA THR A 187 37.67 -10.52 -20.71
C THR A 187 36.52 -10.48 -21.70
N THR A 188 35.78 -11.57 -21.92
CA THR A 188 34.62 -11.56 -22.82
C THR A 188 33.36 -12.12 -22.18
N TYR A 189 32.22 -11.63 -22.63
CA TYR A 189 30.90 -11.90 -22.09
C TYR A 189 29.91 -12.19 -23.23
N ALA A 190 28.80 -12.85 -22.90
CA ALA A 190 27.68 -12.98 -23.82
C ALA A 190 26.52 -12.08 -23.38
N LEU A 191 25.97 -11.30 -24.31
CA LEU A 191 24.90 -10.35 -24.05
C LEU A 191 23.59 -11.10 -23.81
N ALA A 192 23.01 -10.95 -22.62
CA ALA A 192 21.74 -11.57 -22.25
C ALA A 192 20.54 -10.68 -22.60
N GLY A 193 20.69 -9.35 -22.51
CA GLY A 193 19.61 -8.38 -22.73
C GLY A 193 19.42 -7.46 -21.53
N GLY A 194 18.27 -6.80 -21.39
CA GLY A 194 17.94 -6.05 -20.19
C GLY A 194 17.53 -6.94 -19.01
N ILE A 195 17.28 -6.31 -17.87
CA ILE A 195 16.58 -6.91 -16.73
C ILE A 195 15.15 -6.41 -16.77
N GLY A 196 14.22 -7.34 -16.94
CA GLY A 196 12.81 -7.13 -16.70
C GLY A 196 12.53 -7.12 -15.20
N ILE A 197 11.84 -6.10 -14.70
CA ILE A 197 11.42 -5.98 -13.31
C ILE A 197 9.98 -5.47 -13.22
N SER A 198 9.20 -6.05 -12.31
CA SER A 198 7.89 -5.54 -11.91
C SER A 198 7.81 -5.42 -10.40
N THR A 199 7.28 -4.29 -9.93
CA THR A 199 7.16 -4.00 -8.50
C THR A 199 5.74 -3.65 -8.12
N ARG A 200 5.38 -3.93 -6.86
CA ARG A 200 4.28 -3.26 -6.18
C ARG A 200 4.84 -2.30 -5.16
N ILE A 201 4.37 -1.06 -5.21
CA ILE A 201 4.65 -0.05 -4.19
C ILE A 201 3.43 0.04 -3.29
N HIS A 202 3.62 -0.33 -2.03
CA HIS A 202 2.60 -0.23 -1.01
C HIS A 202 2.78 1.09 -0.27
N LEU A 203 1.77 1.96 -0.29
CA LEU A 203 1.80 3.25 0.38
C LEU A 203 1.01 3.18 1.68
N TYR A 204 1.59 3.69 2.77
CA TYR A 204 1.00 3.68 4.10
C TYR A 204 0.92 5.08 4.69
N ALA A 205 -0.10 5.32 5.52
CA ALA A 205 -0.20 6.51 6.38
C ALA A 205 -0.23 6.13 7.86
N ASP A 206 0.37 6.98 8.69
CA ASP A 206 0.19 6.96 10.15
C ASP A 206 -0.66 8.14 10.64
N ASN A 207 -0.82 8.24 11.96
CA ASN A 207 -1.60 9.30 12.62
C ASN A 207 -0.98 10.72 12.51
N THR A 208 0.23 10.84 11.98
CA THR A 208 0.89 12.11 11.69
C THR A 208 0.63 12.59 10.27
N PHE A 209 0.07 11.74 9.41
CA PHE A 209 -0.38 12.14 8.08
C PHE A 209 -1.57 13.09 8.20
N LYS A 210 -1.28 14.39 8.04
CA LYS A 210 -2.25 15.48 8.19
C LYS A 210 -2.14 16.41 6.98
N PRO A 211 -2.75 16.03 5.85
CA PRO A 211 -2.76 16.86 4.65
C PRO A 211 -3.50 18.17 4.93
N ASP A 212 -3.03 19.25 4.31
CA ASP A 212 -3.64 20.58 4.39
C ASP A 212 -4.59 20.76 3.20
N ALA A 213 -5.83 21.16 3.46
CA ALA A 213 -6.83 21.37 2.41
C ALA A 213 -6.46 22.53 1.48
N ASP A 214 -5.68 23.49 1.96
CA ASP A 214 -5.23 24.65 1.18
C ASP A 214 -3.95 24.38 0.39
N ILE A 215 -3.24 23.27 0.69
CA ILE A 215 -1.97 22.90 0.07
C ILE A 215 -2.08 21.47 -0.48
N PRO A 216 -2.57 21.30 -1.73
CA PRO A 216 -2.75 19.97 -2.30
C PRO A 216 -1.38 19.28 -2.49
N ILE A 217 -1.32 18.00 -2.12
CA ILE A 217 -0.19 17.14 -2.42
C ILE A 217 -0.33 16.70 -3.89
N THR A 218 0.55 17.17 -4.76
CA THR A 218 0.54 16.81 -6.19
C THR A 218 1.51 15.69 -6.53
N ASP A 219 2.57 15.55 -5.73
CA ASP A 219 3.64 14.59 -5.97
C ASP A 219 4.16 14.04 -4.65
N VAL A 220 4.55 12.76 -4.66
CA VAL A 220 5.13 12.06 -3.51
C VAL A 220 6.46 11.48 -3.95
N ASP A 221 7.53 11.95 -3.34
CA ASP A 221 8.89 11.48 -3.62
C ASP A 221 9.31 10.44 -2.60
N PHE A 222 9.88 9.34 -3.07
CA PHE A 222 10.56 8.37 -2.21
C PHE A 222 11.90 8.94 -1.76
N LEU A 223 12.14 8.99 -0.44
CA LEU A 223 13.42 9.46 0.06
C LEU A 223 14.50 8.41 -0.22
N LYS A 224 15.45 8.77 -1.08
CA LYS A 224 16.57 7.94 -1.52
C LYS A 224 17.91 8.60 -1.20
N PRO A 225 18.40 8.49 0.05
CA PRO A 225 19.67 9.09 0.45
C PRO A 225 20.86 8.63 -0.40
N ASP A 226 20.79 7.43 -0.99
CA ASP A 226 21.86 6.89 -1.82
C ASP A 226 21.77 7.34 -3.29
N GLY A 227 20.72 8.10 -3.65
CA GLY A 227 20.55 8.71 -4.97
C GLY A 227 19.86 7.85 -6.04
N TYR A 228 19.37 6.66 -5.68
CA TYR A 228 18.63 5.75 -6.56
C TYR A 228 17.52 5.01 -5.79
N ASP A 229 16.51 4.50 -6.51
CA ASP A 229 15.47 3.67 -5.89
C ASP A 229 15.99 2.25 -5.68
N LEU A 230 16.38 1.61 -6.78
CA LEU A 230 17.00 0.29 -6.79
C LEU A 230 18.28 0.33 -7.63
N MET A 231 19.22 -0.58 -7.37
CA MET A 231 20.45 -0.70 -8.11
C MET A 231 20.78 -2.16 -8.33
N PHE A 232 21.09 -2.54 -9.57
CA PHE A 232 21.71 -3.81 -9.86
C PHE A 232 23.23 -3.66 -9.81
N GLU A 233 23.89 -4.53 -9.07
CA GLU A 233 25.36 -4.58 -8.99
C GLU A 233 25.87 -6.01 -8.88
N ASN A 234 27.15 -6.20 -9.17
CA ASN A 234 27.83 -7.47 -8.98
C ASN A 234 28.89 -7.36 -7.90
N THR A 235 29.03 -8.45 -7.15
CA THR A 235 29.89 -8.49 -5.95
C THR A 235 31.35 -8.83 -6.25
N THR A 236 31.70 -9.12 -7.52
CA THR A 236 33.03 -9.60 -7.90
C THR A 236 34.05 -8.51 -8.20
N THR A 237 35.31 -8.83 -7.90
CA THR A 237 36.52 -8.13 -8.33
C THR A 237 36.86 -8.29 -9.82
N MET A 238 35.88 -8.51 -10.71
CA MET A 238 36.09 -8.43 -12.16
C MET A 238 36.27 -6.96 -12.55
N ALA A 239 37.45 -6.41 -12.22
CA ALA A 239 37.69 -4.97 -12.09
C ALA A 239 37.45 -4.15 -13.37
N THR A 240 37.34 -4.79 -14.55
CA THR A 240 37.16 -4.10 -15.83
C THR A 240 35.72 -4.01 -16.31
N ALA A 241 34.79 -4.81 -15.77
CA ALA A 241 33.38 -4.84 -16.24
C ALA A 241 32.36 -4.80 -15.08
N SER A 242 32.82 -4.47 -13.86
CA SER A 242 31.94 -4.30 -12.70
C SER A 242 31.30 -2.91 -12.75
N HIS A 243 30.13 -2.84 -13.37
CA HIS A 243 29.32 -1.63 -13.46
C HIS A 243 27.97 -1.83 -12.77
N LYS A 244 27.18 -0.75 -12.75
CA LYS A 244 25.89 -0.70 -12.09
C LYS A 244 24.79 -0.33 -13.06
N ILE A 245 23.57 -0.78 -12.77
CA ILE A 245 22.36 -0.22 -13.36
C ILE A 245 21.56 0.42 -12.24
N TYR A 246 21.49 1.75 -12.24
CA TYR A 246 20.61 2.49 -11.34
C TYR A 246 19.19 2.50 -11.91
N PHE A 247 18.23 2.21 -11.06
CA PHE A 247 16.82 2.19 -11.36
C PHE A 247 16.13 3.29 -10.56
N ASN A 248 15.34 4.12 -11.22
CA ASN A 248 14.59 5.20 -10.59
C ASN A 248 13.12 5.16 -10.97
N PHE A 249 12.27 5.31 -9.96
CA PHE A 249 10.86 5.63 -10.15
C PHE A 249 10.71 7.15 -10.27
N ASP A 250 10.01 7.61 -11.30
CA ASP A 250 9.50 8.98 -11.36
C ASP A 250 8.04 8.95 -10.91
N THR A 251 7.79 9.49 -9.71
CA THR A 251 6.59 9.26 -8.89
C THR A 251 5.58 10.42 -8.93
N THR A 252 5.39 10.99 -10.12
CA THR A 252 4.50 12.15 -10.32
C THR A 252 3.02 11.79 -10.34
N GLY A 253 2.18 12.79 -10.08
CA GLY A 253 0.72 12.68 -10.27
C GLY A 253 0.02 11.95 -9.14
N PHE A 254 0.49 12.15 -7.91
CA PHE A 254 -0.23 11.73 -6.71
C PHE A 254 -1.54 12.52 -6.63
N ASN A 255 -2.67 11.81 -6.64
CA ASN A 255 -3.99 12.42 -6.55
C ASN A 255 -4.61 12.11 -5.22
N ALA A 256 -4.71 13.11 -4.34
CA ALA A 256 -5.36 12.92 -3.06
C ALA A 256 -6.51 13.89 -2.82
N VAL A 257 -7.56 13.35 -2.19
CA VAL A 257 -8.88 13.95 -2.17
C VAL A 257 -9.49 13.90 -0.78
N TRP A 258 -10.25 14.92 -0.43
CA TRP A 258 -11.02 14.92 0.80
C TRP A 258 -12.32 14.11 0.62
N PRO A 259 -12.66 13.22 1.57
CA PRO A 259 -13.98 12.63 1.61
C PRO A 259 -15.02 13.73 1.79
N SER A 260 -16.16 13.59 1.12
CA SER A 260 -17.20 14.59 1.16
C SER A 260 -18.58 13.97 0.98
N CYS A 261 -19.61 14.67 1.45
CA CYS A 261 -21.01 14.41 1.17
C CYS A 261 -21.77 15.73 1.21
N THR A 262 -22.90 15.78 0.51
CA THR A 262 -23.89 16.86 0.62
C THR A 262 -25.07 16.38 1.46
N ALA A 263 -25.47 17.17 2.46
CA ALA A 263 -26.71 16.91 3.18
C ALA A 263 -27.90 17.29 2.29
N SER A 264 -28.64 16.29 1.80
CA SER A 264 -29.68 16.50 0.80
C SER A 264 -31.02 16.87 1.43
N THR A 265 -31.51 16.05 2.37
CA THR A 265 -32.85 16.15 2.92
C THR A 265 -32.94 15.54 4.32
N VAL A 266 -33.88 16.05 5.12
CA VAL A 266 -34.36 15.38 6.33
C VAL A 266 -35.68 14.69 5.98
N SER A 267 -35.85 13.42 6.34
CA SER A 267 -37.06 12.64 6.04
C SER A 267 -37.64 11.97 7.27
N GLY A 268 -38.94 11.69 7.24
CA GLY A 268 -39.68 11.05 8.33
C GLY A 268 -41.17 11.37 8.21
N ALA A 269 -42.03 10.57 8.85
CA ALA A 269 -43.48 10.72 8.75
C ALA A 269 -43.97 12.11 9.20
N ASN A 270 -43.28 12.70 10.19
CA ASN A 270 -43.61 14.00 10.77
C ASN A 270 -42.66 15.12 10.30
N VAL A 271 -41.90 14.91 9.22
CA VAL A 271 -40.90 15.87 8.75
C VAL A 271 -41.45 16.69 7.57
N LYS A 272 -41.28 18.01 7.63
CA LYS A 272 -41.52 18.95 6.53
C LYS A 272 -40.29 19.84 6.34
N GLY A 273 -39.58 19.67 5.22
CA GLY A 273 -38.27 20.29 5.02
C GLY A 273 -37.27 19.79 6.06
N SER A 274 -36.73 20.69 6.88
CA SER A 274 -35.86 20.36 8.02
C SER A 274 -36.57 20.40 9.38
N THR A 275 -37.91 20.53 9.39
CA THR A 275 -38.69 20.64 10.62
C THR A 275 -39.39 19.33 10.95
N LEU A 276 -39.14 18.79 12.14
CA LEU A 276 -39.87 17.67 12.72
C LEU A 276 -41.03 18.21 13.58
N ASP A 277 -42.26 17.86 13.21
CA ASP A 277 -43.46 18.27 13.92
C ASP A 277 -43.82 17.26 15.04
N PHE A 278 -43.79 17.73 16.28
CA PHE A 278 -44.20 16.93 17.44
C PHE A 278 -45.73 16.93 17.64
N GLY A 279 -46.46 17.88 17.05
CA GLY A 279 -47.86 18.11 17.35
C GLY A 279 -48.07 18.73 18.74
N SER A 280 -49.17 18.37 19.38
CA SER A 280 -49.57 18.94 20.68
C SER A 280 -49.58 17.89 21.78
N TYR A 281 -48.95 18.23 22.91
CA TYR A 281 -48.94 17.38 24.11
C TYR A 281 -49.46 18.17 25.31
N ASN A 282 -50.22 17.48 26.17
CA ASN A 282 -50.54 18.01 27.49
C ASN A 282 -49.44 17.63 28.51
N ARG A 283 -49.41 18.35 29.63
CA ARG A 283 -48.42 18.14 30.70
C ARG A 283 -48.32 16.68 31.16
N LYS A 284 -49.47 16.00 31.32
CA LYS A 284 -49.51 14.62 31.82
C LYS A 284 -48.78 13.67 30.87
N GLN A 285 -49.00 13.80 29.56
CA GLN A 285 -48.31 13.01 28.54
C GLN A 285 -46.79 13.20 28.60
N ILE A 286 -46.34 14.46 28.76
CA ILE A 286 -44.89 14.76 28.85
C ILE A 286 -44.27 14.14 30.10
N THR A 287 -44.97 14.21 31.24
CA THR A 287 -44.48 13.63 32.51
C THR A 287 -44.52 12.11 32.55
N GLU A 288 -45.46 11.48 31.84
CA GLU A 288 -45.55 10.02 31.73
C GLU A 288 -44.58 9.44 30.70
N GLY A 289 -44.03 10.28 29.82
CA GLY A 289 -43.13 9.90 28.75
C GLY A 289 -43.83 9.92 27.39
N VAL A 290 -43.21 10.58 26.42
CA VAL A 290 -43.68 10.65 25.04
C VAL A 290 -42.90 9.65 24.19
N GLU A 291 -43.58 9.00 23.25
CA GLU A 291 -42.95 8.10 22.29
C GLU A 291 -41.95 8.86 21.40
N PRO A 292 -40.75 8.31 21.15
CA PRO A 292 -39.79 8.92 20.26
C PRO A 292 -40.30 9.00 18.82
N LEU A 293 -40.08 10.14 18.17
CA LEU A 293 -40.37 10.34 16.76
C LEU A 293 -39.12 10.03 15.91
N PRO A 294 -39.17 9.08 14.97
CA PRO A 294 -38.05 8.79 14.08
C PRO A 294 -37.93 9.84 12.97
N PHE A 295 -36.69 10.20 12.65
CA PHE A 295 -36.35 10.98 11.48
C PHE A 295 -34.97 10.56 10.94
N GLN A 296 -34.69 10.94 9.71
CA GLN A 296 -33.48 10.57 8.99
C GLN A 296 -32.83 11.80 8.38
N ILE A 297 -31.50 11.78 8.29
CA ILE A 297 -30.73 12.73 7.49
C ILE A 297 -30.13 11.94 6.33
N ASN A 298 -30.52 12.31 5.10
CA ASN A 298 -30.02 11.69 3.89
C ASN A 298 -28.86 12.51 3.32
N LEU A 299 -27.78 11.83 3.02
CA LEU A 299 -26.58 12.36 2.41
C LEU A 299 -26.50 11.85 0.97
N THR A 300 -26.16 12.75 0.05
CA THR A 300 -25.97 12.45 -1.38
C THR A 300 -24.63 12.98 -1.84
N ASP A 301 -24.24 12.60 -3.06
CA ASP A 301 -22.97 12.98 -3.68
C ASP A 301 -21.78 12.66 -2.77
N CYS A 302 -21.92 11.57 -2.01
CA CYS A 302 -20.89 11.11 -1.11
C CYS A 302 -19.72 10.54 -1.92
N SER A 303 -18.51 10.92 -1.54
CA SER A 303 -17.28 10.48 -2.17
C SER A 303 -16.27 10.02 -1.12
N TYR A 304 -15.71 8.84 -1.32
CA TYR A 304 -14.63 8.26 -0.52
C TYR A 304 -14.93 8.12 0.98
N ILE A 305 -16.20 7.99 1.35
CA ILE A 305 -16.62 7.92 2.75
C ILE A 305 -16.23 6.58 3.35
N LYS A 306 -15.28 6.58 4.28
CA LYS A 306 -15.01 5.46 5.18
C LYS A 306 -15.92 5.50 6.40
N ASN A 307 -15.91 6.64 7.09
CA ASN A 307 -16.65 6.88 8.32
C ASN A 307 -17.35 8.23 8.28
N ILE A 308 -18.45 8.34 9.03
CA ILE A 308 -19.17 9.59 9.28
C ILE A 308 -19.27 9.74 10.79
N GLU A 309 -18.78 10.85 11.31
CA GLU A 309 -18.96 11.27 12.69
C GLU A 309 -19.94 12.43 12.75
N VAL A 310 -20.87 12.37 13.69
CA VAL A 310 -21.94 13.35 13.86
C VAL A 310 -21.92 13.88 15.28
N LYS A 311 -21.89 15.21 15.39
CA LYS A 311 -22.10 15.96 16.63
C LYS A 311 -23.36 16.81 16.54
N LEU A 312 -23.98 17.08 17.68
CA LEU A 312 -25.11 17.99 17.76
C LEU A 312 -24.64 19.30 18.39
N ALA A 313 -24.95 20.42 17.76
CA ALA A 313 -24.71 21.76 18.29
C ALA A 313 -26.03 22.50 18.47
N SER A 314 -26.11 23.35 19.48
CA SER A 314 -27.23 24.28 19.65
C SER A 314 -26.80 25.48 20.47
N THR A 315 -27.47 26.61 20.25
CA THR A 315 -27.35 27.81 21.09
C THR A 315 -28.37 27.83 22.23
N ALA A 316 -29.37 26.94 22.21
CA ALA A 316 -30.42 26.84 23.22
C ALA A 316 -30.40 25.44 23.85
N ILE A 317 -29.72 25.33 24.99
CA ILE A 317 -29.56 24.09 25.74
C ILE A 317 -30.45 24.16 26.99
N GLY A 318 -31.08 23.04 27.34
CA GLY A 318 -31.91 22.92 28.54
C GLY A 318 -31.11 22.98 29.84
N SER A 319 -31.85 22.97 30.95
CA SER A 319 -31.24 22.77 32.28
C SER A 319 -30.66 21.35 32.39
N ASP A 320 -31.34 20.37 31.79
CA ASP A 320 -30.80 19.09 31.37
C ASP A 320 -30.00 19.34 30.09
N ASN A 321 -28.68 19.17 30.17
CA ASN A 321 -27.76 19.43 29.07
C ASN A 321 -27.92 18.45 27.90
N THR A 322 -28.73 17.39 28.03
CA THR A 322 -29.06 16.48 26.95
C THR A 322 -30.22 16.98 26.07
N LEU A 323 -30.87 18.08 26.46
CA LEU A 323 -32.05 18.59 25.79
C LEU A 323 -31.76 19.89 25.02
N LEU A 324 -32.35 19.98 23.82
CA LEU A 324 -32.52 21.23 23.10
C LEU A 324 -33.70 21.99 23.72
N SER A 325 -33.47 23.23 24.17
CA SER A 325 -34.50 24.05 24.82
C SER A 325 -35.28 24.92 23.84
N ASN A 326 -36.34 25.55 24.34
CA ASN A 326 -37.20 26.39 23.52
C ASN A 326 -36.45 27.65 23.06
N THR A 327 -36.43 27.88 21.76
CA THR A 327 -35.87 29.08 21.12
C THR A 327 -36.89 30.21 21.00
N LEU A 328 -38.17 29.94 21.25
CA LEU A 328 -39.20 30.96 21.33
C LEU A 328 -39.11 31.71 22.66
N THR A 329 -39.39 33.00 22.62
CA THR A 329 -39.37 33.90 23.78
C THR A 329 -40.71 34.62 23.92
N GLY A 330 -41.11 34.97 25.14
CA GLY A 330 -42.33 35.74 25.42
C GLY A 330 -43.40 34.93 26.14
N SER A 331 -44.57 35.54 26.38
CA SER A 331 -45.64 34.98 27.20
C SER A 331 -46.39 33.81 26.55
N SER A 332 -46.23 33.58 25.25
CA SER A 332 -46.81 32.45 24.53
C SER A 332 -45.87 31.26 24.39
N ALA A 333 -44.60 31.37 24.84
CA ALA A 333 -43.63 30.28 24.74
C ALA A 333 -43.79 29.29 25.91
N ALA A 334 -43.80 27.99 25.60
CA ALA A 334 -43.73 26.94 26.61
C ALA A 334 -42.38 26.95 27.32
N SER A 335 -42.37 26.55 28.59
CA SER A 335 -41.16 26.40 29.40
C SER A 335 -41.20 25.09 30.21
N GLY A 336 -40.03 24.67 30.71
CA GLY A 336 -39.90 23.43 31.49
C GLY A 336 -39.87 22.13 30.66
N ILE A 337 -39.71 22.22 29.35
CA ILE A 337 -39.61 21.09 28.42
C ILE A 337 -38.46 21.30 27.43
N GLY A 338 -37.97 20.20 26.87
CA GLY A 338 -36.95 20.19 25.83
C GLY A 338 -37.02 18.95 24.95
N VAL A 339 -36.24 18.93 23.88
CA VAL A 339 -36.17 17.78 22.95
C VAL A 339 -34.82 17.09 23.09
N GLN A 340 -34.86 15.79 23.38
CA GLN A 340 -33.70 14.92 23.36
C GLN A 340 -33.53 14.33 21.95
N ILE A 341 -32.31 14.29 21.44
CA ILE A 341 -31.96 13.63 20.18
C ILE A 341 -31.12 12.39 20.49
N GLN A 342 -31.46 11.26 19.87
CA GLN A 342 -30.70 10.02 19.95
C GLN A 342 -30.29 9.55 18.55
N GLY A 343 -29.05 9.09 18.40
CA GLY A 343 -28.60 8.33 17.24
C GLY A 343 -29.02 6.87 17.41
N VAL A 344 -29.61 6.28 16.37
CA VAL A 344 -30.00 4.87 16.36
C VAL A 344 -28.75 3.99 16.27
N GLN A 345 -28.76 2.76 16.76
CA GLN A 345 -27.60 1.87 16.70
C GLN A 345 -27.07 1.68 15.26
N THR A 346 -25.73 1.68 15.12
CA THR A 346 -24.98 1.41 13.88
C THR A 346 -23.93 0.32 14.12
N ASN A 347 -23.15 0.02 13.08
CA ASN A 347 -21.94 -0.81 13.16
C ASN A 347 -20.81 -0.20 14.00
N LEU A 348 -20.78 1.12 14.19
CA LEU A 348 -19.71 1.84 14.90
C LEU A 348 -20.18 2.53 16.19
N SER A 349 -21.47 2.53 16.50
CA SER A 349 -22.02 3.17 17.69
C SER A 349 -23.25 2.43 18.19
N ASN A 350 -23.30 2.21 19.50
CA ASN A 350 -24.55 1.84 20.16
C ASN A 350 -25.56 3.00 20.04
N GLN A 351 -26.85 2.70 20.22
CA GLN A 351 -27.84 3.77 20.37
C GLN A 351 -27.44 4.68 21.52
N MET A 352 -27.36 5.98 21.27
CA MET A 352 -26.86 6.96 22.23
C MET A 352 -27.57 8.29 22.12
N VAL A 353 -27.58 9.06 23.21
CA VAL A 353 -28.04 10.45 23.23
C VAL A 353 -26.95 11.35 22.65
N LEU A 354 -27.31 12.22 21.70
CA LEU A 354 -26.41 13.29 21.27
C LEU A 354 -26.59 14.49 22.21
N ILE A 355 -25.55 14.79 22.99
CA ILE A 355 -25.52 15.90 23.93
C ILE A 355 -25.11 17.18 23.17
N PRO A 356 -26.01 18.19 23.05
CA PRO A 356 -25.70 19.42 22.33
C PRO A 356 -24.46 20.14 22.86
N GLY A 357 -23.49 20.43 21.99
CA GLY A 357 -22.29 21.18 22.32
C GLY A 357 -21.20 20.38 23.05
N ASP A 358 -21.40 19.10 23.35
CA ASP A 358 -20.38 18.25 23.96
C ASP A 358 -19.43 17.70 22.89
N ALA A 359 -18.13 18.02 23.03
CA ALA A 359 -17.09 17.56 22.11
C ALA A 359 -16.90 16.04 22.09
N ASN A 360 -17.28 15.34 23.16
CA ASN A 360 -17.15 13.89 23.33
C ASN A 360 -18.43 13.13 22.93
N SER A 361 -19.54 13.83 22.71
CA SER A 361 -20.78 13.24 22.24
C SER A 361 -20.75 13.02 20.72
N ILE A 362 -20.07 11.96 20.29
CA ILE A 362 -19.84 11.64 18.87
C ILE A 362 -20.59 10.37 18.48
N TYR A 363 -21.57 10.51 17.60
CA TYR A 363 -22.26 9.40 16.97
C TYR A 363 -21.53 8.98 15.69
N LYS A 364 -21.22 7.69 15.53
CA LYS A 364 -20.41 7.18 14.41
C LYS A 364 -21.20 6.23 13.53
N TYR A 365 -20.94 6.30 12.23
CA TYR A 365 -21.53 5.45 11.21
C TYR A 365 -20.50 5.13 10.13
N SER A 366 -20.57 3.93 9.55
CA SER A 366 -19.85 3.60 8.33
C SER A 366 -20.76 2.82 7.39
N PRO A 367 -20.72 3.08 6.07
CA PRO A 367 -21.46 2.28 5.11
C PRO A 367 -20.90 0.86 4.95
N TYR A 368 -19.66 0.61 5.39
CA TYR A 368 -19.03 -0.71 5.30
C TYR A 368 -19.39 -1.57 6.51
N ALA A 369 -19.75 -2.83 6.28
CA ALA A 369 -20.06 -3.77 7.35
C ALA A 369 -18.83 -4.01 8.25
N SER A 370 -17.64 -4.17 7.65
CA SER A 370 -16.35 -4.21 8.33
C SER A 370 -15.47 -3.04 7.90
N GLN A 371 -14.70 -2.49 8.84
CA GLN A 371 -13.74 -1.43 8.55
C GLN A 371 -12.59 -1.89 7.63
N SER A 372 -12.32 -3.20 7.58
CA SER A 372 -11.33 -3.81 6.68
C SER A 372 -11.76 -3.77 5.21
N ASP A 373 -13.05 -3.59 4.94
CA ASP A 373 -13.58 -3.63 3.57
C ASP A 373 -13.32 -2.31 2.83
N TYR A 374 -12.98 -1.25 3.55
CA TYR A 374 -12.50 0.00 2.97
C TYR A 374 -11.03 -0.14 2.57
N ILE A 375 -10.80 -0.49 1.31
CA ILE A 375 -9.48 -0.63 0.69
C ILE A 375 -9.30 0.37 -0.44
N ASP A 376 -8.06 0.74 -0.76
CA ASP A 376 -7.72 1.50 -1.99
C ASP A 376 -8.58 2.77 -2.23
N SER A 377 -8.98 3.45 -1.16
CA SER A 377 -9.88 4.61 -1.22
C SER A 377 -11.19 4.32 -1.98
N ALA A 378 -11.84 3.21 -1.64
CA ALA A 378 -13.09 2.77 -2.25
C ALA A 378 -14.15 3.90 -2.26
N ASN A 379 -14.83 4.04 -3.40
CA ASN A 379 -15.81 5.10 -3.66
C ASN A 379 -17.17 4.54 -4.11
N GLU A 380 -17.72 3.64 -3.30
CA GLU A 380 -18.87 2.82 -3.68
C GLU A 380 -20.21 3.39 -3.17
N TYR A 381 -20.17 4.14 -2.07
CA TYR A 381 -21.37 4.59 -1.35
C TYR A 381 -21.65 6.08 -1.58
N SER A 382 -22.29 6.37 -2.71
CA SER A 382 -22.67 7.73 -3.12
C SER A 382 -23.84 8.33 -2.32
N THR A 383 -24.55 7.50 -1.55
CA THR A 383 -25.64 7.93 -0.67
C THR A 383 -25.53 7.24 0.69
N ASN A 384 -25.86 7.98 1.75
CA ASN A 384 -25.83 7.47 3.13
C ASN A 384 -27.04 8.00 3.90
N THR A 385 -27.69 7.16 4.70
CA THR A 385 -28.84 7.56 5.52
C THR A 385 -28.52 7.36 7.00
N LEU A 386 -28.60 8.46 7.75
CA LEU A 386 -28.38 8.47 9.19
C LEU A 386 -29.73 8.52 9.91
N ASN A 387 -29.96 7.59 10.84
CA ASN A 387 -31.23 7.43 11.55
C ASN A 387 -31.14 8.01 12.96
N PHE A 388 -32.16 8.78 13.35
CA PHE A 388 -32.24 9.44 14.65
C PHE A 388 -33.66 9.33 15.24
N LEU A 389 -33.74 9.51 16.55
CA LEU A 389 -34.98 9.62 17.31
C LEU A 389 -35.01 10.96 18.03
N ALA A 390 -36.14 11.65 18.01
CA ALA A 390 -36.36 12.86 18.79
C ALA A 390 -37.48 12.63 19.80
N THR A 391 -37.25 12.99 21.07
CA THR A 391 -38.22 12.78 22.16
C THR A 391 -38.45 14.07 22.92
N LEU A 392 -39.71 14.48 23.07
CA LEU A 392 -40.08 15.61 23.92
C LEU A 392 -40.07 15.15 25.39
N LYS A 393 -39.34 15.87 26.23
CA LYS A 393 -39.15 15.52 27.66
C LYS A 393 -39.34 16.74 28.55
N GLN A 394 -39.68 16.49 29.80
CA GLN A 394 -39.58 17.52 30.83
C GLN A 394 -38.10 17.87 31.05
N ASP A 395 -37.81 19.16 31.15
CA ASP A 395 -36.46 19.66 31.41
C ASP A 395 -36.17 19.58 32.91
N ASN A 396 -35.53 18.49 33.35
CA ASN A 396 -35.42 18.12 34.77
C ASN A 396 -36.80 18.11 35.46
N ASN A 397 -36.90 18.72 36.65
CA ASN A 397 -38.13 18.90 37.40
C ASN A 397 -38.71 20.31 37.23
N ASN A 398 -38.31 21.06 36.20
CA ASN A 398 -38.81 22.42 35.97
C ASN A 398 -40.32 22.38 35.71
N PRO A 399 -41.11 23.34 36.24
CA PRO A 399 -42.54 23.40 35.99
C PRO A 399 -42.85 23.57 34.50
N ILE A 400 -43.71 22.70 33.96
CA ILE A 400 -44.17 22.81 32.57
C ILE A 400 -45.23 23.89 32.46
N THR A 401 -44.98 24.92 31.65
CA THR A 401 -45.98 25.96 31.31
C THR A 401 -46.53 25.75 29.91
N ALA A 402 -47.81 26.09 29.71
CA ALA A 402 -48.43 26.01 28.40
C ALA A 402 -47.86 27.06 27.44
N GLY A 403 -47.78 26.72 26.15
CA GLY A 403 -47.33 27.62 25.10
C GLY A 403 -46.78 26.86 23.88
N ASP A 404 -46.27 27.63 22.93
CA ASP A 404 -45.61 27.12 21.74
C ASP A 404 -44.16 26.73 22.04
N PHE A 405 -43.68 25.68 21.38
CA PHE A 405 -42.33 25.17 21.53
C PHE A 405 -41.64 25.04 20.17
N LYS A 406 -40.39 25.52 20.08
CA LYS A 406 -39.51 25.30 18.94
C LYS A 406 -38.08 25.13 19.44
N ALA A 407 -37.45 24.01 19.12
CA ALA A 407 -36.02 23.79 19.36
C ALA A 407 -35.26 23.79 18.02
N THR A 408 -34.00 24.24 18.05
CA THR A 408 -33.10 24.18 16.88
C THR A 408 -31.82 23.45 17.26
N GLY A 409 -31.46 22.42 16.49
CA GLY A 409 -30.19 21.72 16.58
C GLY A 409 -29.49 21.66 15.23
N THR A 410 -28.17 21.81 15.23
CA THR A 410 -27.32 21.73 14.04
C THR A 410 -26.51 20.45 14.12
N PHE A 411 -26.69 19.56 13.14
CA PHE A 411 -25.87 18.36 12.99
C PHE A 411 -24.58 18.72 12.27
N GLN A 412 -23.45 18.53 12.94
CA GLN A 412 -22.11 18.77 12.41
C GLN A 412 -21.52 17.42 12.01
N MET A 413 -21.14 17.29 10.75
CA MET A 413 -20.63 16.03 10.19
C MET A 413 -19.17 16.17 9.79
N THR A 414 -18.38 15.16 10.14
CA THR A 414 -16.98 15.01 9.72
C THR A 414 -16.75 13.61 9.16
N TYR A 415 -15.77 13.47 8.27
CA TYR A 415 -15.49 12.23 7.55
C TYR A 415 -14.07 11.73 7.88
N PRO A 416 -13.84 11.19 9.07
CA PRO A 416 -12.52 10.76 9.50
C PRO A 416 -12.04 9.51 8.77
#